data_AF-A0A2S4LRN5-F1
#
_entry.id   AF-A0A2S4LRN5-F1
#
_cell.length_a   1.000
_cell.length_b   1.000
_cell.length_c   1.000
_cell.angle_alpha   90.00
_cell.angle_beta   90.00
_cell.angle_gamma   90.00
#
_symmetry.space_group_name_H-M   'P 1'
#
loop_
_entity.id
_entity.type
_entity.pdbx_description
1 polymer ?
#
loop_
_entity_poly.entity_id
_entity_poly.type
_entity_poly.pdbx_seq_one_letter_code
_entity_poly.pdbx_strand_id
1 'polypeptide(L)'
;MWKRLRPIGALLISCLTMAPLAAEPAQSWALWVVKPDRPGHLESCASLRTVSALSASTMLPGGRTPLRLEQPLSIHWQGGYLAQPGGPVAQAAQRWNAFDSCFLLTVRGAVVAAGAVLRRESARLLRFDTLVIQSDKAGAPLSLALLPAFPAEIAQPVSPAWSQALTPLSTASAPTLR
;
A
#
# COMPACT_ATOMS: atom_id res chain seq x y z
N MET A 1 67.32 33.90 -35.03
CA MET A 1 65.95 34.44 -34.86
C MET A 1 64.95 33.29 -35.07
N TRP A 2 64.52 32.64 -34.00
CA TRP A 2 63.54 31.55 -34.03
C TRP A 2 62.12 32.09 -33.86
N LYS A 3 61.24 31.88 -34.85
CA LYS A 3 59.81 32.18 -34.74
C LYS A 3 59.08 30.93 -34.23
N ARG A 4 58.34 31.15 -33.14
CA ARG A 4 57.66 30.16 -32.31
C ARG A 4 56.42 29.59 -33.01
N LEU A 5 56.29 28.27 -32.99
CA LEU A 5 55.05 27.54 -33.25
C LEU A 5 54.10 27.69 -32.05
N ARG A 6 52.82 27.99 -32.30
CA ARG A 6 51.73 27.95 -31.30
C ARG A 6 51.04 26.59 -31.38
N PRO A 7 50.80 25.88 -30.26
CA PRO A 7 49.86 24.78 -30.25
C PRO A 7 48.42 25.31 -30.07
N ILE A 8 47.52 24.84 -30.95
CA ILE A 8 46.07 25.02 -30.86
C ILE A 8 45.59 24.01 -29.81
N GLY A 9 45.07 24.51 -28.68
CA GLY A 9 44.46 23.69 -27.65
C GLY A 9 43.13 23.13 -28.14
N ALA A 10 43.04 21.80 -28.25
CA ALA A 10 41.81 21.08 -28.45
C ALA A 10 41.09 20.94 -27.10
N LEU A 11 39.98 21.66 -26.93
CA LEU A 11 39.11 21.57 -25.76
C LEU A 11 38.12 20.41 -25.99
N LEU A 12 38.40 19.25 -25.38
CA LEU A 12 37.47 18.12 -25.34
C LEU A 12 36.36 18.42 -24.32
N ILE A 13 35.18 18.78 -24.83
CA ILE A 13 33.96 18.91 -24.02
C ILE A 13 33.33 17.51 -23.93
N SER A 14 33.61 16.80 -22.85
CA SER A 14 32.89 15.57 -22.47
C SER A 14 31.47 15.93 -22.04
N CYS A 15 30.50 15.74 -22.94
CA CYS A 15 29.09 15.71 -22.57
C CYS A 15 28.78 14.41 -21.82
N LEU A 16 28.85 14.46 -20.48
CA LEU A 16 28.28 13.43 -19.63
C LEU A 16 26.75 13.51 -19.75
N THR A 17 26.16 12.59 -20.49
CA THR A 17 24.72 12.34 -20.45
C THR A 17 24.41 11.70 -19.10
N MET A 18 24.02 12.52 -18.12
CA MET A 18 23.33 12.02 -16.93
C MET A 18 21.98 11.46 -17.40
N ALA A 19 21.93 10.15 -17.62
CA ALA A 19 20.68 9.44 -17.70
C ALA A 19 19.92 9.70 -16.38
N PRO A 20 18.65 10.15 -16.43
CA PRO A 20 17.86 10.22 -15.21
C PRO A 20 17.71 8.78 -14.73
N LEU A 21 18.29 8.48 -13.56
CA LEU A 21 17.85 7.38 -12.72
C LEU A 21 16.34 7.53 -12.63
N ALA A 22 15.62 6.64 -13.29
CA ALA A 22 14.18 6.55 -13.17
C ALA A 22 13.90 6.31 -11.68
N ALA A 23 13.54 7.37 -10.97
CA ALA A 23 13.04 7.26 -9.62
C ALA A 23 11.83 6.32 -9.71
N GLU A 24 11.93 5.17 -9.05
CA GLU A 24 10.79 4.31 -8.78
C GLU A 24 9.63 5.21 -8.37
N PRO A 25 8.44 5.13 -9.00
CA PRO A 25 7.31 5.89 -8.53
C PRO A 25 7.08 5.42 -7.10
N ALA A 26 7.51 6.25 -6.14
CA ALA A 26 7.39 5.95 -4.73
C ALA A 26 5.88 5.87 -4.46
N GLN A 27 5.33 4.66 -4.55
CA GLN A 27 3.92 4.44 -4.37
C GLN A 27 3.58 5.02 -3.00
N SER A 28 2.79 6.09 -3.01
CA SER A 28 2.59 6.95 -1.85
C SER A 28 1.74 6.29 -0.76
N TRP A 29 1.34 5.05 -0.98
CA TRP A 29 0.59 4.22 -0.06
C TRP A 29 1.07 2.77 -0.14
N ALA A 30 0.83 2.00 0.91
CA ALA A 30 1.16 0.59 0.98
C ALA A 30 0.14 -0.18 1.82
N LEU A 31 -0.14 -1.41 1.41
CA LEU A 31 -0.95 -2.33 2.19
C LEU A 31 -0.04 -3.36 2.88
N TRP A 32 -0.23 -3.52 4.18
CA TRP A 32 0.53 -4.43 5.02
C TRP A 32 -0.42 -5.43 5.66
N VAL A 33 0.06 -6.65 5.86
CA VAL A 33 -0.65 -7.71 6.57
C VAL A 33 0.22 -8.25 7.70
N VAL A 34 -0.40 -8.60 8.82
CA VAL A 34 0.28 -9.19 9.97
C VAL A 34 -0.65 -10.19 10.63
N LYS A 35 -0.08 -11.25 11.22
CA LYS A 35 -0.88 -12.17 12.02
C LYS A 35 -1.52 -11.44 13.21
N PRO A 36 -2.73 -11.82 13.64
CA PRO A 36 -3.27 -11.34 14.90
C PRO A 36 -2.37 -11.75 16.06
N ASP A 37 -2.53 -11.09 17.20
CA ASP A 37 -1.84 -11.44 18.45
C ASP A 37 -2.20 -12.85 18.92
N ARG A 38 -3.46 -13.25 18.70
CA ARG A 38 -3.97 -14.60 18.91
C ARG A 38 -4.84 -15.03 17.72
N PRO A 39 -4.69 -16.27 17.21
CA PRO A 39 -5.54 -16.78 16.13
C PRO A 39 -7.03 -16.63 16.46
N GLY A 40 -7.81 -16.12 15.51
CA GLY A 40 -9.26 -15.90 15.68
C GLY A 40 -9.68 -14.73 16.57
N HIS A 41 -8.75 -14.03 17.25
CA HIS A 41 -9.03 -12.81 18.01
C HIS A 41 -8.75 -11.58 17.15
N LEU A 42 -9.75 -11.15 16.39
CA LEU A 42 -9.60 -10.09 15.39
C LEU A 42 -9.85 -8.69 15.96
N GLU A 43 -10.42 -8.57 17.16
CA GLU A 43 -10.68 -7.27 17.80
C GLU A 43 -9.37 -6.51 18.09
N SER A 44 -8.29 -7.24 18.37
CA SER A 44 -6.97 -6.66 18.62
C SER A 44 -6.38 -5.99 17.37
N CYS A 45 -6.82 -6.36 16.17
CA CYS A 45 -6.33 -5.77 14.92
C CYS A 45 -6.62 -4.26 14.85
N ALA A 46 -7.72 -3.79 15.44
CA ALA A 46 -8.07 -2.37 15.49
C ALA A 46 -7.05 -1.54 16.27
N SER A 47 -6.40 -2.13 17.28
CA SER A 47 -5.38 -1.44 18.08
C SER A 47 -4.15 -1.04 17.25
N LEU A 48 -3.91 -1.70 16.11
CA LEU A 48 -2.80 -1.38 15.21
C LEU A 48 -2.94 0.01 14.58
N ARG A 49 -4.11 0.66 14.66
CA ARG A 49 -4.29 2.05 14.26
C ARG A 49 -3.47 3.04 15.11
N THR A 50 -3.05 2.66 16.31
CA THR A 50 -2.18 3.51 17.15
C THR A 50 -0.71 3.50 16.72
N VAL A 51 -0.35 2.68 15.73
CA VAL A 51 1.00 2.66 15.16
C VAL A 51 1.17 3.89 14.27
N SER A 52 1.98 4.85 14.71
CA SER A 52 2.10 6.14 14.02
C SER A 52 2.79 6.05 12.65
N ALA A 53 3.77 5.16 12.52
CA ALA A 53 4.53 4.96 11.29
C ALA A 53 4.90 3.49 11.10
N LEU A 54 4.85 3.03 9.85
CA LEU A 54 5.21 1.66 9.48
C LEU A 54 6.23 1.66 8.35
N SER A 55 7.27 0.84 8.51
CA SER A 55 8.32 0.57 7.54
C SER A 55 8.63 -0.93 7.53
N ALA A 56 9.41 -1.38 6.55
CA ALA A 56 9.80 -2.79 6.43
C ALA A 56 10.57 -3.33 7.67
N SER A 57 11.22 -2.45 8.44
CA SER A 57 11.96 -2.80 9.65
C SER A 57 11.13 -2.65 10.93
N THR A 58 9.85 -2.27 10.82
CA THR A 58 9.01 -2.04 12.00
C THR A 58 8.62 -3.35 12.65
N MET A 59 8.96 -3.53 13.92
CA MET A 59 8.48 -4.64 14.74
C MET A 59 7.23 -4.20 15.50
N LEU A 60 6.12 -4.93 15.33
CA LEU A 60 4.86 -4.66 16.00
C LEU A 60 4.81 -5.30 17.40
N PRO A 61 3.88 -4.85 18.27
CA PRO A 61 3.70 -5.45 19.59
C PRO A 61 3.57 -6.97 19.54
N GLY A 62 4.24 -7.66 20.47
CA GLY A 62 4.30 -9.12 20.50
C GLY A 62 5.33 -9.73 19.53
N GLY A 63 6.28 -8.94 19.02
CA GLY A 63 7.34 -9.41 18.11
C GLY A 63 6.83 -9.78 16.72
N ARG A 64 5.67 -9.26 16.32
CA ARG A 64 5.04 -9.58 15.04
C ARG A 64 5.65 -8.75 13.93
N THR A 65 5.97 -9.40 12.81
CA THR A 65 6.55 -8.73 11.64
C THR A 65 5.47 -8.47 10.59
N PRO A 66 5.22 -7.20 10.20
CA PRO A 66 4.30 -6.88 9.12
C PRO A 66 4.92 -7.25 7.76
N LEU A 67 4.09 -7.79 6.88
CA LEU A 67 4.42 -8.10 5.50
C LEU A 67 3.78 -7.07 4.57
N ARG A 68 4.58 -6.40 3.73
CA ARG A 68 4.05 -5.53 2.68
C ARG A 68 3.52 -6.38 1.52
N LEU A 69 2.31 -6.09 1.06
CA LEU A 69 1.78 -6.70 -0.15
C LEU A 69 2.29 -5.92 -1.36
N GLU A 70 3.18 -6.54 -2.14
CA GLU A 70 3.78 -5.97 -3.36
C GLU A 70 3.13 -6.52 -4.65
N GLN A 71 2.19 -7.45 -4.52
CA GLN A 71 1.46 -8.04 -5.65
C GLN A 71 0.51 -7.03 -6.32
N PRO A 72 0.12 -7.23 -7.59
CA PRO A 72 -0.92 -6.44 -8.21
C PRO A 72 -2.21 -6.53 -7.38
N LEU A 73 -2.77 -5.38 -7.00
CA LEU A 73 -4.00 -5.32 -6.21
C LEU A 73 -4.80 -4.02 -6.44
N SER A 74 -6.08 -4.08 -6.11
CA SER A 74 -6.97 -2.92 -6.06
C SER A 74 -7.75 -2.90 -4.75
N ILE A 75 -7.93 -1.71 -4.17
CA ILE A 75 -8.73 -1.50 -2.97
C ILE A 75 -9.86 -0.53 -3.32
N HIS A 76 -11.08 -1.04 -3.36
CA HIS A 76 -12.29 -0.23 -3.45
C HIS A 76 -12.65 0.31 -2.07
N TRP A 77 -12.99 1.59 -2.00
CA TRP A 77 -13.58 2.23 -0.82
C TRP A 77 -14.60 3.27 -1.30
N GLN A 78 -15.37 3.86 -0.38
CA GLN A 78 -16.48 4.74 -0.77
C GLN A 78 -16.08 5.90 -1.69
N GLY A 79 -14.85 6.42 -1.57
CA GLY A 79 -14.34 7.51 -2.39
C GLY A 79 -13.56 7.09 -3.65
N GLY A 80 -13.54 5.81 -4.01
CA GLY A 80 -12.96 5.33 -5.27
C GLY A 80 -12.06 4.10 -5.13
N TYR A 81 -11.01 4.04 -5.95
CA TYR A 81 -10.11 2.89 -6.04
C TYR A 81 -8.65 3.30 -5.84
N LEU A 82 -7.96 2.56 -4.97
CA LEU A 82 -6.49 2.53 -4.94
C LEU A 82 -6.01 1.40 -5.84
N ALA A 83 -5.05 1.68 -6.72
CA ALA A 83 -4.51 0.71 -7.67
C ALA A 83 -3.01 0.51 -7.46
N GLN A 84 -2.59 -0.74 -7.33
CA GLN A 84 -1.20 -1.15 -7.27
C GLN A 84 -0.89 -2.04 -8.48
N PRO A 85 -0.03 -1.62 -9.41
CA PRO A 85 0.31 -2.40 -10.60
C PRO A 85 1.15 -3.66 -10.28
N GLY A 86 1.73 -3.72 -9.08
CA GLY A 86 2.65 -4.77 -8.64
C GLY A 86 4.11 -4.40 -8.85
N GLY A 87 5.01 -4.93 -8.01
CA GLY A 87 6.45 -4.70 -8.12
C GLY A 87 7.13 -5.54 -9.21
N PRO A 88 8.33 -5.16 -9.69
CA PRO A 88 9.11 -5.89 -10.70
C PRO A 88 9.59 -7.28 -10.25
N VAL A 89 9.43 -7.60 -8.97
CA VAL A 89 9.66 -8.95 -8.43
C VAL A 89 8.30 -9.60 -8.24
N ALA A 90 7.92 -10.44 -9.20
CA ALA A 90 6.80 -11.36 -9.07
C ALA A 90 7.10 -12.45 -8.01
N GLN A 91 7.25 -12.06 -6.74
CA GLN A 91 7.03 -12.98 -5.63
C GLN A 91 5.52 -13.02 -5.34
N ALA A 92 4.78 -13.44 -6.36
CA ALA A 92 3.48 -14.04 -6.15
C ALA A 92 3.73 -15.38 -5.45
N ALA A 93 3.38 -15.43 -4.16
CA ALA A 93 3.09 -16.62 -3.34
C ALA A 93 3.85 -16.68 -2.00
N GLN A 94 3.77 -15.64 -1.18
CA GLN A 94 3.54 -15.91 0.23
C GLN A 94 2.03 -15.89 0.43
N ARG A 95 1.40 -17.08 0.42
CA ARG A 95 -0.02 -17.24 0.80
C ARG A 95 -0.13 -16.89 2.28
N TRP A 96 -0.20 -15.60 2.57
CA TRP A 96 -0.69 -15.12 3.84
C TRP A 96 -2.10 -15.67 4.03
N ASN A 97 -2.43 -16.13 5.23
CA ASN A 97 -3.77 -16.62 5.50
C ASN A 97 -4.69 -15.42 5.65
N ALA A 98 -5.36 -15.07 4.55
CA ALA A 98 -6.07 -13.82 4.49
C ALA A 98 -7.19 -13.69 5.53
N PHE A 99 -7.82 -14.79 5.93
CA PHE A 99 -8.89 -14.76 6.93
C PHE A 99 -8.38 -14.88 8.38
N ASP A 100 -7.06 -14.94 8.57
CA ASP A 100 -6.39 -14.92 9.88
C ASP A 100 -5.28 -13.86 9.86
N SER A 101 -5.63 -12.67 9.37
CA SER A 101 -4.70 -11.55 9.21
C SER A 101 -5.34 -10.23 9.60
N CYS A 102 -4.57 -9.41 10.30
CA CYS A 102 -4.82 -7.99 10.41
C CYS A 102 -4.23 -7.28 9.19
N PHE A 103 -4.80 -6.14 8.80
CA PHE A 103 -4.23 -5.23 7.81
C PHE A 103 -3.84 -3.90 8.43
N LEU A 104 -2.85 -3.24 7.83
CA LEU A 104 -2.57 -1.83 8.01
C LEU A 104 -2.46 -1.19 6.61
N LEU A 105 -3.24 -0.15 6.37
CA LEU A 105 -3.10 0.69 5.18
C LEU A 105 -2.30 1.93 5.57
N THR A 106 -1.19 2.17 4.88
CA THR A 106 -0.38 3.36 5.10
C THR A 106 -0.42 4.30 3.92
N VAL A 107 -0.34 5.60 4.19
CA VAL A 107 -0.13 6.67 3.21
C VAL A 107 1.07 7.49 3.67
N ARG A 108 2.10 7.60 2.83
CA ARG A 108 3.39 8.25 3.13
C ARG A 108 3.99 7.74 4.45
N GLY A 109 3.85 6.44 4.72
CA GLY A 109 4.35 5.78 5.92
C GLY A 109 3.43 5.86 7.16
N ALA A 110 2.46 6.77 7.20
CA ALA A 110 1.52 6.89 8.32
C ALA A 110 0.35 5.90 8.16
N VAL A 111 -0.07 5.25 9.25
CA VAL A 111 -1.22 4.33 9.24
C VAL A 111 -2.52 5.13 9.19
N VAL A 112 -3.32 4.90 8.15
CA VAL A 112 -4.60 5.61 7.93
C VAL A 112 -5.82 4.74 8.22
N ALA A 113 -5.66 3.42 8.09
CA ALA A 113 -6.67 2.43 8.43
C ALA A 113 -5.99 1.15 8.94
N ALA A 114 -6.60 0.49 9.91
CA ALA A 114 -6.14 -0.80 10.40
C ALA A 114 -7.29 -1.60 10.99
N GLY A 115 -7.22 -2.92 10.82
CA GLY A 115 -8.27 -3.80 11.28
C GLY A 115 -8.10 -5.21 10.74
N ALA A 116 -9.18 -5.96 10.59
CA ALA A 116 -9.11 -7.36 10.19
C ALA A 116 -9.42 -7.56 8.70
N VAL A 117 -8.80 -8.59 8.12
CA VAL A 117 -9.12 -9.07 6.78
C VAL A 117 -10.15 -10.19 6.88
N LEU A 118 -11.24 -10.09 6.11
CA LEU A 118 -12.44 -10.90 6.31
C LEU A 118 -13.15 -11.26 5.01
N ARG A 119 -14.11 -12.18 5.13
CA ARG A 119 -15.19 -12.35 4.14
C ARG A 119 -16.26 -11.28 4.36
N ARG A 120 -17.00 -10.97 3.29
CA ARG A 120 -18.00 -9.90 3.28
C ARG A 120 -19.10 -10.10 4.32
N GLU A 121 -19.47 -11.35 4.56
CA GLU A 121 -20.54 -11.73 5.47
C GLU A 121 -20.17 -11.42 6.93
N SER A 122 -18.90 -11.61 7.29
CA SER A 122 -18.38 -11.38 8.65
C SER A 122 -18.13 -9.89 8.96
N ALA A 123 -17.87 -9.07 7.95
CA ALA A 123 -17.51 -7.66 8.12
C ALA A 123 -18.63 -6.82 8.78
N ARG A 124 -19.90 -7.21 8.61
CA ARG A 124 -21.06 -6.44 9.11
C ARG A 124 -21.23 -6.43 10.63
N LEU A 125 -20.44 -7.22 11.35
CA LEU A 125 -20.57 -7.38 12.80
C LEU A 125 -19.51 -6.61 13.60
N LEU A 126 -18.52 -6.02 12.92
CA LEU A 126 -17.31 -5.52 13.59
C LEU A 126 -17.32 -4.01 13.75
N ARG A 127 -16.91 -3.57 14.95
CA ARG A 127 -16.85 -2.17 15.36
C ARG A 127 -15.53 -1.48 14.97
N PHE A 128 -14.85 -2.00 13.96
CA PHE A 128 -13.57 -1.49 13.48
C PHE A 128 -13.46 -1.68 11.96
N ASP A 129 -12.51 -0.99 11.34
CA ASP A 129 -12.29 -1.03 9.89
C ASP A 129 -12.04 -2.46 9.41
N THR A 130 -12.59 -2.83 8.27
CA THR A 130 -12.41 -4.19 7.71
C THR A 130 -11.94 -4.12 6.27
N LEU A 131 -11.09 -5.08 5.90
CA LEU A 131 -10.66 -5.27 4.52
C LEU A 131 -11.24 -6.59 4.02
N VAL A 132 -12.11 -6.50 3.03
CA VAL A 132 -12.84 -7.65 2.49
C VAL A 132 -12.23 -8.09 1.18
N ILE A 133 -11.95 -9.38 1.05
CA ILE A 133 -11.53 -9.96 -0.23
C ILE A 133 -12.74 -10.06 -1.15
N GLN A 134 -12.69 -9.37 -2.29
CA GLN A 134 -13.70 -9.46 -3.35
C GLN A 134 -13.34 -10.54 -4.38
N SER A 135 -12.05 -10.66 -4.72
CA SER A 135 -11.54 -11.68 -5.64
C SER A 135 -10.06 -11.91 -5.39
N ASP A 136 -9.65 -13.18 -5.31
CA ASP A 136 -8.27 -13.67 -5.19
C ASP A 136 -7.89 -14.63 -6.34
N LYS A 137 -8.60 -14.53 -7.47
CA LYS A 137 -8.43 -15.41 -8.62
C LYS A 137 -6.97 -15.40 -9.12
N ALA A 138 -6.41 -16.59 -9.30
CA ALA A 138 -5.07 -16.76 -9.86
C ALA A 138 -4.94 -16.07 -11.23
N GLY A 139 -3.85 -15.34 -11.43
CA GLY A 139 -3.58 -14.58 -12.65
C GLY A 139 -4.33 -13.25 -12.77
N ALA A 140 -5.18 -12.90 -11.79
CA ALA A 140 -5.79 -11.58 -11.69
C ALA A 140 -5.24 -10.81 -10.47
N PRO A 141 -5.26 -9.46 -10.47
CA PRO A 141 -4.99 -8.66 -9.29
C PRO A 141 -5.91 -9.03 -8.14
N LEU A 142 -5.36 -8.98 -6.93
CA LEU A 142 -6.15 -9.12 -5.71
C LEU A 142 -7.12 -7.94 -5.62
N SER A 143 -8.42 -8.23 -5.52
CA SER A 143 -9.46 -7.22 -5.39
C SER A 143 -9.98 -7.19 -3.97
N LEU A 144 -9.93 -6.02 -3.35
CA LEU A 144 -10.25 -5.79 -1.95
C LEU A 144 -11.28 -4.67 -1.83
N ALA A 145 -12.09 -4.71 -0.78
CA ALA A 145 -12.94 -3.60 -0.35
C ALA A 145 -12.56 -3.18 1.07
N LEU A 146 -12.21 -1.91 1.24
CA LEU A 146 -12.02 -1.30 2.54
C LEU A 146 -13.38 -0.77 3.02
N LEU A 147 -13.89 -1.35 4.11
CA LEU A 147 -15.17 -1.01 4.69
C LEU A 147 -14.96 -0.35 6.07
N PRO A 148 -15.69 0.73 6.36
CA PRO A 148 -15.63 1.40 7.65
C PRO A 148 -16.15 0.48 8.76
N ALA A 149 -15.81 0.80 10.01
CA ALA A 149 -16.41 0.19 11.19
C ALA A 149 -17.95 0.20 11.13
N PHE A 150 -18.59 -0.92 11.48
CA PHE A 150 -20.05 -1.00 11.61
C PHE A 150 -20.50 -0.56 13.02
N PRO A 151 -21.56 0.25 13.17
CA PRO A 151 -22.36 0.82 12.11
C PRO A 151 -21.62 2.01 11.51
N ALA A 152 -21.62 2.14 10.19
CA ALA A 152 -21.15 3.37 9.58
C ALA A 152 -22.09 4.52 10.03
N GLU A 153 -21.52 5.66 10.42
CA GLU A 153 -22.34 6.82 10.72
C GLU A 153 -23.06 7.28 9.46
N ILE A 154 -24.38 7.48 9.52
CA ILE A 154 -25.17 7.81 8.33
C ILE A 154 -24.70 9.14 7.72
N ALA A 155 -24.34 10.11 8.56
CA ALA A 155 -23.86 11.42 8.13
C ALA A 155 -22.40 11.40 7.66
N GLN A 156 -21.59 10.49 8.19
CA GLN A 156 -20.17 10.33 7.85
C GLN A 156 -19.84 8.85 7.69
N PRO A 157 -20.23 8.26 6.56
CA PRO A 157 -20.08 6.82 6.35
C PRO A 157 -18.62 6.36 6.36
N VAL A 158 -17.66 7.27 6.18
CA VAL A 158 -16.22 7.02 6.33
C VAL A 158 -15.58 8.08 7.23
N SER A 159 -14.50 7.69 7.92
CA SER A 159 -13.78 8.63 8.78
C SER A 159 -13.15 9.78 7.97
N PRO A 160 -13.05 11.01 8.52
CA PRO A 160 -12.35 12.12 7.87
C PRO A 160 -10.88 11.81 7.54
N ALA A 161 -10.23 10.97 8.35
CA ALA A 161 -8.86 10.53 8.10
C ALA A 161 -8.73 9.74 6.79
N TRP A 162 -9.71 8.89 6.46
CA TRP A 162 -9.74 8.17 5.20
C TRP A 162 -9.94 9.13 4.03
N SER A 163 -10.97 9.98 4.09
CA SER A 163 -11.29 10.86 2.97
C SER A 163 -10.13 11.81 2.65
N GLN A 164 -9.48 12.37 3.67
CA GLN A 164 -8.32 13.25 3.48
C GLN A 164 -7.11 12.52 2.88
N ALA A 165 -6.82 11.29 3.34
CA ALA A 165 -5.63 10.57 2.91
C ALA A 165 -5.80 9.83 1.57
N LEU A 166 -6.97 9.26 1.31
CA LEU A 166 -7.20 8.35 0.20
C LEU A 166 -7.76 9.03 -1.05
N THR A 167 -8.58 10.08 -0.92
CA THR A 167 -9.17 10.79 -2.07
C THR A 167 -8.12 11.26 -3.08
N PRO A 168 -7.00 11.89 -2.68
CA PRO A 168 -6.00 12.37 -3.63
C PRO A 168 -5.27 11.25 -4.40
N LEU A 169 -5.37 10.01 -3.92
CA LEU A 169 -4.71 8.83 -4.49
C LEU A 169 -5.66 7.94 -5.29
N SER A 170 -6.96 8.24 -5.25
CA SER A 170 -7.99 7.36 -5.75
C SER A 170 -8.40 7.69 -7.18
N THR A 171 -8.70 6.65 -7.95
CA THR A 171 -9.36 6.77 -9.25
C THR A 171 -10.85 6.51 -9.12
N ALA A 172 -11.65 7.11 -10.01
CA ALA A 172 -13.11 6.94 -10.01
C ALA A 172 -13.55 5.52 -10.39
N SER A 173 -12.74 4.80 -11.15
CA SER A 173 -13.03 3.46 -11.64
C SER A 173 -11.92 2.48 -11.28
N ALA A 174 -12.28 1.20 -11.19
CA ALA A 174 -11.33 0.13 -11.04
C ALA A 174 -10.32 0.15 -12.20
N PRO A 175 -9.02 -0.09 -11.94
CA PRO A 175 -8.03 -0.17 -13.00
C PRO A 175 -8.36 -1.33 -13.96
N THR A 176 -8.64 -1.00 -15.21
CA THR A 176 -8.73 -1.99 -16.30
C THR A 176 -7.34 -2.51 -16.60
N LEU A 177 -7.13 -3.82 -16.40
CA LEU A 177 -5.96 -4.53 -16.91
C LEU A 177 -5.97 -4.42 -18.44
N ARG A 178 -4.92 -3.81 -18.99
CA ARG A 178 -4.58 -3.94 -20.41
C ARG A 178 -3.57 -5.06 -20.57
#